data_AF-A0A967AGC2-F1
#
_entry.id   AF-A0A967AGC2-F1
#
_cell.length_a   1.000
_cell.length_b   1.000
_cell.length_c   1.000
_cell.angle_alpha   90.00
_cell.angle_beta   90.00
_cell.angle_gamma   90.00
#
_symmetry.space_group_name_H-M   'P 1'
#
loop_
_entity.id
_entity.type
_entity.pdbx_description
1 polymer ?
#
loop_
_entity_poly.entity_id
_entity_poly.type
_entity_poly.pdbx_seq_one_letter_code
_entity_poly.pdbx_strand_id
1 'polypeptide(L)'
;MKTSAIIPERIKLNHIEVVSTYINDDTINKNLNFEFNVAHNTKHNLDDERIKIELFINLLSTKEIGIKYHIDFYFQIEDLKDHYELDQDKNIPIFSGQFIATLLGISFSTARGIIYQQLQETNFCKLILPVVSPSKILDLRIKNS
;
A
#
# COMPACT_ATOMS: atom_id res chain seq x y z
N MET A 1 9.53 -15.64 -16.12
CA MET A 1 8.50 -16.02 -15.14
C MET A 1 7.30 -16.70 -15.77
N LYS A 2 7.10 -17.97 -15.40
CA LYS A 2 5.82 -18.65 -15.56
C LYS A 2 4.85 -18.01 -14.56
N THR A 3 3.79 -17.36 -15.03
CA THR A 3 2.83 -16.70 -14.13
C THR A 3 2.02 -17.79 -13.40
N SER A 4 2.35 -18.06 -12.13
CA SER A 4 1.51 -18.91 -11.29
C SER A 4 0.17 -18.23 -11.07
N ALA A 5 -0.91 -19.02 -11.06
CA ALA A 5 -2.24 -18.51 -10.79
C ALA A 5 -2.29 -17.97 -9.35
N ILE A 6 -2.89 -16.79 -9.18
CA ILE A 6 -3.10 -16.23 -7.84
C ILE A 6 -4.38 -16.84 -7.28
N ILE A 7 -4.25 -17.52 -6.15
CA ILE A 7 -5.37 -18.14 -5.42
C ILE A 7 -5.61 -17.30 -4.16
N PRO A 8 -6.70 -16.50 -4.10
CA PRO A 8 -6.96 -15.59 -2.99
C PRO A 8 -6.95 -16.26 -1.61
N GLU A 9 -7.46 -17.50 -1.51
CA GLU A 9 -7.56 -18.26 -0.27
C GLU A 9 -6.20 -18.58 0.37
N ARG A 10 -5.11 -18.49 -0.42
CA ARG A 10 -3.72 -18.69 0.01
C ARG A 10 -3.05 -17.41 0.49
N ILE A 11 -3.71 -16.26 0.35
CA ILE A 11 -3.23 -14.95 0.79
C ILE A 11 -3.93 -14.60 2.09
N LYS A 12 -3.19 -14.59 3.21
CA LYS A 12 -3.74 -14.24 4.53
C LYS A 12 -3.17 -12.91 4.97
N LEU A 13 -4.03 -11.92 5.19
CA LEU A 13 -3.66 -10.64 5.83
C LEU A 13 -3.73 -10.83 7.34
N ASN A 14 -2.60 -11.04 7.99
CA ASN A 14 -2.53 -11.40 9.41
C ASN A 14 -2.59 -10.18 10.32
N HIS A 15 -1.97 -9.08 9.89
CA HIS A 15 -1.84 -7.89 10.72
C HIS A 15 -1.80 -6.63 9.86
N ILE A 16 -2.38 -5.56 10.38
CA ILE A 16 -2.33 -4.22 9.82
C ILE A 16 -1.92 -3.28 10.93
N GLU A 17 -0.94 -2.42 10.66
CA GLU A 17 -0.41 -1.46 11.61
C GLU A 17 -0.43 -0.06 10.99
N VAL A 18 -1.14 0.87 11.62
CA VAL A 18 -1.07 2.30 11.25
C VAL A 18 0.14 2.90 11.95
N VAL A 19 1.28 2.91 11.26
CA VAL A 19 2.59 3.30 11.81
C VAL A 19 2.64 4.79 12.13
N SER A 20 2.09 5.64 11.26
CA SER A 20 1.98 7.07 11.54
C SER A 20 0.83 7.73 10.79
N THR A 21 0.33 8.80 11.40
CA THR A 21 -0.76 9.62 10.88
C THR A 21 -0.42 11.09 11.00
N TYR A 22 -0.70 11.86 9.96
CA TYR A 22 -0.76 13.31 9.98
C TYR A 22 -2.14 13.73 9.49
N ILE A 23 -2.80 14.58 10.27
CA ILE A 23 -4.09 15.16 9.90
C ILE A 23 -3.98 16.65 10.23
N ASN A 24 -4.14 17.47 9.19
CA ASN A 24 -4.29 18.91 9.33
C ASN A 24 -5.55 19.32 8.59
N ASP A 25 -6.62 19.49 9.35
CA ASP A 25 -7.96 19.80 8.86
C ASP A 25 -8.37 21.24 9.19
N ASP A 26 -7.37 22.11 9.43
CA ASP A 26 -7.57 23.52 9.65
C ASP A 26 -8.12 24.20 8.38
N THR A 27 -9.17 24.98 8.56
CA THR A 27 -9.68 25.92 7.56
C THR A 27 -9.99 25.29 6.19
N ILE A 28 -10.68 24.14 6.18
CA ILE A 28 -11.16 23.53 4.92
C ILE A 28 -12.08 24.52 4.19
N ASN A 29 -11.55 25.16 3.14
CA ASN A 29 -12.29 26.03 2.25
C ASN A 29 -12.43 25.39 0.85
N LYS A 30 -13.40 25.87 0.06
CA LYS A 30 -13.73 25.30 -1.26
C LYS A 30 -12.61 25.43 -2.31
N ASN A 31 -11.54 26.18 -2.03
CA ASN A 31 -10.45 26.46 -2.98
C ASN A 31 -9.17 25.65 -2.69
N LEU A 32 -9.25 24.65 -1.79
CA LEU A 32 -8.14 23.76 -1.52
C LEU A 32 -7.98 22.76 -2.67
N ASN A 33 -6.96 22.97 -3.50
CA ASN A 33 -6.51 21.97 -4.46
C ASN A 33 -5.64 20.95 -3.73
N PHE A 34 -6.07 19.70 -3.72
CA PHE A 34 -5.32 18.59 -3.15
C PHE A 34 -4.53 17.86 -4.22
N GLU A 35 -3.27 17.57 -3.92
CA GLU A 35 -2.44 16.63 -4.65
C GLU A 35 -2.48 15.28 -3.94
N PHE A 36 -2.79 14.23 -4.71
CA PHE A 36 -2.80 12.86 -4.23
C PHE A 36 -1.53 12.13 -4.67
N ASN A 37 -0.83 11.54 -3.71
CA ASN A 37 0.32 10.69 -3.95
C ASN A 37 0.19 9.40 -3.13
N VAL A 38 0.56 8.28 -3.76
CA VAL A 38 0.72 7.01 -3.08
C VAL A 38 2.06 6.41 -3.49
N ALA A 39 2.83 5.99 -2.49
CA ALA A 39 4.07 5.26 -2.68
C ALA A 39 4.02 3.98 -1.86
N HIS A 40 4.85 3.01 -2.24
CA HIS A 40 4.95 1.76 -1.51
C HIS A 40 6.39 1.26 -1.37
N ASN A 41 6.58 0.37 -0.40
CA ASN A 41 7.73 -0.49 -0.31
C ASN A 41 7.30 -1.93 -0.01
N THR A 42 8.12 -2.88 -0.43
CA THR A 42 7.87 -4.31 -0.25
C THR A 42 9.05 -4.95 0.44
N LYS A 43 8.79 -5.64 1.56
CA LYS A 43 9.76 -6.45 2.29
C LYS A 43 9.26 -7.89 2.31
N HIS A 44 10.17 -8.85 2.46
CA HIS A 44 9.84 -10.26 2.46
C HIS A 44 10.69 -11.03 3.46
N ASN A 45 10.18 -12.17 3.90
CA ASN A 45 10.91 -13.22 4.56
C ASN A 45 10.49 -14.53 3.85
N LEU A 46 11.39 -15.07 3.02
CA LEU A 46 11.07 -16.23 2.18
C LEU A 46 10.91 -17.51 3.01
N ASP A 47 11.74 -17.68 4.04
CA ASP A 47 11.74 -18.87 4.89
C ASP A 47 10.42 -19.04 5.64
N ASP A 48 9.85 -17.92 6.10
CA ASP A 48 8.57 -17.88 6.78
C ASP A 48 7.38 -17.67 5.83
N GLU A 49 7.62 -17.57 4.51
CA GLU A 49 6.62 -17.24 3.49
C GLU A 49 5.79 -15.97 3.79
N ARG A 50 6.46 -14.91 4.25
CA ARG A 50 5.83 -13.64 4.63
C ARG A 50 6.21 -12.49 3.71
N ILE A 51 5.23 -11.64 3.42
CA ILE A 51 5.40 -10.38 2.69
C ILE A 51 4.88 -9.23 3.54
N LYS A 52 5.62 -8.13 3.59
CA LYS A 52 5.14 -6.86 4.14
C LYS A 52 5.02 -5.83 3.02
N ILE A 53 3.86 -5.18 2.95
CA ILE A 53 3.62 -4.00 2.12
C ILE A 53 3.56 -2.79 3.05
N GLU A 54 4.44 -1.81 2.82
CA GLU A 54 4.40 -0.50 3.47
C GLU A 54 3.73 0.46 2.49
N LEU A 55 2.62 1.09 2.87
CA LEU A 55 1.93 2.10 2.07
C LEU A 55 2.10 3.49 2.67
N PHE A 56 2.48 4.44 1.82
CA PHE A 56 2.60 5.84 2.14
C PHE A 56 1.59 6.61 1.30
N ILE A 57 0.58 7.18 1.95
CA ILE A 57 -0.54 7.87 1.29
C ILE A 57 -0.53 9.32 1.71
N ASN A 58 -0.43 10.23 0.75
CA ASN A 58 -0.47 11.67 0.96
C ASN A 58 -1.62 12.25 0.14
N LEU A 59 -2.44 13.08 0.78
CA LEU A 59 -3.42 13.91 0.11
C LEU A 59 -3.36 15.29 0.75
N LEU A 60 -2.63 16.20 0.11
CA LEU A 60 -2.25 17.49 0.70
C LEU A 60 -2.52 18.62 -0.26
N SER A 61 -2.91 19.75 0.29
CA SER A 61 -2.87 21.02 -0.42
C SER A 61 -1.48 21.64 -0.40
N THR A 62 -1.27 22.68 -1.20
CA THR A 62 -0.04 23.50 -1.19
C THR A 62 0.22 24.20 0.15
N LYS A 63 -0.75 24.22 1.07
CA LYS A 63 -0.62 24.77 2.43
C LYS A 63 -0.43 23.69 3.50
N GLU A 64 -0.10 22.45 3.11
CA GLU A 64 0.02 21.28 4.00
C GLU A 64 -1.28 20.94 4.77
N ILE A 65 -2.43 21.50 4.38
CA ILE A 65 -3.75 21.08 4.85
C ILE A 65 -4.10 19.78 4.12
N GLY A 66 -4.45 18.73 4.86
CA GLY A 66 -4.70 17.39 4.33
C GLY A 66 -4.27 16.27 5.26
N ILE A 67 -3.92 15.13 4.67
CA ILE A 67 -3.59 13.90 5.39
C ILE A 67 -2.31 13.26 4.88
N LYS A 68 -1.56 12.61 5.79
CA LYS A 68 -0.50 11.65 5.46
C LYS A 68 -0.70 10.41 6.31
N TYR A 69 -0.53 9.24 5.69
CA TYR A 69 -0.63 7.95 6.36
C TYR A 69 0.54 7.06 5.97
N HIS A 70 1.11 6.39 6.95
CA HIS A 70 2.00 5.26 6.77
C HIS A 70 1.34 4.03 7.40
N ILE A 71 1.03 3.02 6.58
CA ILE A 71 0.31 1.82 7.02
C ILE A 71 1.04 0.58 6.51
N ASP A 72 1.33 -0.33 7.44
CA ASP A 72 1.97 -1.61 7.17
C ASP A 72 0.94 -2.73 7.11
N PHE A 73 1.08 -3.58 6.10
CA PHE A 73 0.25 -4.75 5.86
C PHE A 73 1.13 -5.99 5.85
N TYR A 74 0.85 -6.93 6.75
CA TYR A 74 1.63 -8.14 6.93
C TYR A 74 0.85 -9.34 6.41
N PHE A 75 1.36 -9.94 5.34
CA PHE A 75 0.77 -11.09 4.67
C PHE A 75 1.55 -12.36 4.99
N GLN A 76 0.81 -13.45 5.19
CA GLN A 76 1.28 -14.82 5.07
C GLN A 76 0.79 -15.38 3.74
N ILE A 77 1.69 -15.97 2.96
CA ILE A 77 1.40 -16.44 1.61
C ILE A 77 1.73 -17.94 1.57
N GLU A 78 0.73 -18.79 1.42
CA GLU A 78 0.97 -20.23 1.23
C GLU A 78 1.58 -20.47 -0.16
N ASP A 79 2.66 -21.27 -0.21
CA ASP A 79 3.43 -21.58 -1.43
C ASP A 79 4.07 -20.32 -2.07
N LEU A 80 4.64 -19.41 -1.27
CA LEU A 80 5.24 -18.15 -1.76
C LEU A 80 6.27 -18.36 -2.88
N LYS A 81 6.99 -19.49 -2.85
CA LYS A 81 7.96 -19.90 -3.88
C LYS A 81 7.40 -19.92 -5.30
N ASP A 82 6.09 -20.08 -5.47
CA ASP A 82 5.44 -20.08 -6.79
C ASP A 82 5.29 -18.67 -7.37
N HIS A 83 5.58 -17.64 -6.58
CA HIS A 83 5.39 -16.23 -6.93
C HIS A 83 6.69 -15.44 -7.10
N TYR A 84 7.86 -16.08 -6.98
CA TYR A 84 9.15 -15.46 -7.27
C TYR A 84 10.12 -16.43 -7.95
N GLU A 85 11.09 -15.88 -8.66
CA GLU A 85 12.27 -16.59 -9.13
C GLU A 85 13.50 -15.95 -8.45
N LEU A 86 14.54 -16.72 -8.18
CA LEU A 86 15.80 -16.15 -7.68
C LEU A 86 16.62 -15.64 -8.86
N ASP A 87 17.10 -14.41 -8.76
CA ASP A 87 18.10 -13.87 -9.68
C ASP A 87 19.36 -14.74 -9.60
N GLN A 88 19.80 -15.29 -10.74
CA GLN A 88 20.88 -16.28 -10.81
C GLN A 88 22.23 -15.73 -10.34
N ASP A 89 22.45 -14.42 -10.43
CA ASP A 89 23.73 -13.80 -10.12
C ASP A 89 23.77 -13.24 -8.69
N LYS A 90 22.62 -12.76 -8.17
CA LYS A 90 22.57 -12.03 -6.89
C LYS A 90 21.88 -12.79 -5.78
N ASN A 91 21.22 -13.91 -6.09
CA ASN A 91 20.39 -14.67 -5.16
C ASN A 91 19.31 -13.79 -4.48
N ILE A 92 18.79 -12.80 -5.22
CA ILE A 92 17.73 -11.89 -4.79
C ILE A 92 16.41 -12.36 -5.39
N PRO A 93 15.32 -12.47 -4.62
CA PRO A 93 14.02 -12.85 -5.16
C PRO A 93 13.44 -11.76 -6.06
N ILE A 94 13.06 -12.16 -7.26
CA ILE A 94 12.31 -11.37 -8.23
C ILE A 94 10.87 -11.86 -8.21
N PHE A 95 9.99 -11.09 -7.57
CA PHE A 95 8.58 -11.41 -7.47
C PHE A 95 7.84 -11.11 -8.78
N SER A 96 6.77 -11.87 -9.03
CA SER A 96 5.82 -11.58 -10.11
C SER A 96 5.18 -10.20 -9.88
N GLY A 97 5.25 -9.34 -10.90
CA GLY A 97 4.58 -8.03 -10.84
C GLY A 97 3.08 -8.15 -10.58
N GLN A 98 2.42 -9.16 -11.17
CA GLN A 98 0.99 -9.41 -10.95
C GLN A 98 0.68 -9.80 -9.50
N PHE A 99 1.58 -10.55 -8.86
CA PHE A 99 1.45 -10.96 -7.47
C PHE A 99 1.57 -9.75 -6.54
N ILE A 100 2.62 -8.94 -6.68
CA ILE A 100 2.79 -7.73 -5.86
C ILE A 100 1.68 -6.71 -6.13
N ALA A 101 1.26 -6.52 -7.38
CA ALA A 101 0.13 -5.66 -7.71
C ALA A 101 -1.17 -6.13 -7.02
N THR A 102 -1.37 -7.44 -6.88
CA THR A 102 -2.54 -7.96 -6.14
C THR A 102 -2.48 -7.61 -4.66
N LEU A 103 -1.33 -7.81 -4.00
CA LEU A 103 -1.14 -7.42 -2.60
C LEU A 103 -1.29 -5.92 -2.38
N LEU A 104 -0.79 -5.09 -3.31
CA LEU A 104 -0.98 -3.64 -3.30
C LEU A 104 -2.45 -3.26 -3.44
N GLY A 105 -3.21 -3.95 -4.30
CA GLY A 105 -4.64 -3.72 -4.45
C GLY A 105 -5.42 -4.01 -3.17
N ILE A 106 -5.12 -5.13 -2.51
CA ILE A 106 -5.71 -5.49 -1.21
C ILE A 106 -5.36 -4.43 -0.15
N SER A 107 -4.06 -4.09 -0.06
CA SER A 107 -3.54 -3.12 0.92
C SER A 107 -4.18 -1.75 0.73
N PHE A 108 -4.20 -1.23 -0.50
CA PHE A 108 -4.75 0.10 -0.79
C PHE A 108 -6.26 0.14 -0.58
N SER A 109 -7.01 -0.88 -1.01
CA SER A 109 -8.46 -0.94 -0.76
C SER A 109 -8.79 -0.93 0.73
N THR A 110 -8.02 -1.68 1.53
CA THR A 110 -8.18 -1.74 2.98
C THR A 110 -7.77 -0.42 3.65
N ALA A 111 -6.67 0.19 3.23
CA ALA A 111 -6.22 1.49 3.70
C ALA A 111 -7.29 2.58 3.47
N ARG A 112 -7.99 2.57 2.33
CA ARG A 112 -9.09 3.51 2.06
C ARG A 112 -10.20 3.40 3.12
N GLY A 113 -10.55 2.18 3.52
CA GLY A 113 -11.55 1.95 4.57
C GLY A 113 -11.08 2.45 5.95
N ILE A 114 -9.85 2.11 6.33
CA ILE A 114 -9.23 2.56 7.59
C ILE A 114 -9.19 4.08 7.67
N ILE A 115 -8.68 4.74 6.62
CA ILE A 115 -8.56 6.19 6.54
C ILE A 115 -9.95 6.83 6.58
N TYR A 116 -10.92 6.33 5.81
CA TYR A 116 -12.29 6.84 5.86
C TYR A 116 -12.87 6.79 7.27
N GLN A 117 -12.64 5.70 8.00
CA GLN A 117 -13.11 5.55 9.37
C GLN A 117 -12.39 6.47 10.36
N GLN A 118 -11.06 6.61 10.25
CA GLN A 118 -10.29 7.49 11.14
C GLN A 118 -10.58 8.98 10.92
N LEU A 119 -11.05 9.37 9.73
CA LEU A 119 -11.40 10.76 9.43
C LEU A 119 -12.81 11.16 9.88
N GLN A 120 -13.63 10.23 10.39
CA GLN A 120 -15.03 10.54 10.76
C GLN A 120 -15.17 11.67 11.80
N GLU A 121 -14.18 11.83 12.67
CA GLU A 121 -14.15 12.87 13.72
C GLU A 121 -13.38 14.14 13.31
N THR A 122 -13.08 14.31 12.01
CA THR A 122 -12.31 15.44 11.46
C THR A 122 -13.16 16.23 10.46
N ASN A 123 -12.72 17.43 10.07
CA ASN A 123 -13.37 18.16 8.98
C ASN A 123 -13.28 17.42 7.62
N PHE A 124 -12.46 16.36 7.52
CA PHE A 124 -12.38 15.44 6.38
C PHE A 124 -13.31 14.22 6.47
N CYS A 125 -14.33 14.22 7.32
CA CYS A 125 -15.24 13.07 7.51
C CYS A 125 -15.96 12.54 6.25
N LYS A 126 -16.00 13.34 5.18
CA LYS A 126 -16.57 12.98 3.87
C LYS A 126 -15.51 12.69 2.80
N LEU A 127 -14.24 12.72 3.17
CA LEU A 127 -13.13 12.48 2.26
C LEU A 127 -13.07 11.01 1.89
N ILE A 128 -13.12 10.75 0.58
CA ILE A 128 -12.94 9.42 0.02
C ILE A 128 -11.69 9.46 -0.85
N LEU A 129 -10.72 8.62 -0.52
CA LEU A 129 -9.51 8.48 -1.33
C LEU A 129 -9.85 8.00 -2.75
N PRO A 130 -9.16 8.53 -3.77
CA PRO A 130 -9.41 8.19 -5.16
C PRO A 130 -9.12 6.71 -5.44
N VAL A 131 -9.72 6.20 -6.52
CA VAL A 131 -9.42 4.86 -7.03
C VAL A 131 -8.11 4.91 -7.81
N VAL A 132 -7.18 4.02 -7.48
CA VAL A 132 -5.86 3.92 -8.13
C VAL A 132 -5.67 2.48 -8.61
N SER A 133 -5.16 2.30 -9.83
CA SER A 133 -4.83 0.97 -10.35
C SER A 133 -3.64 0.39 -9.56
N PRO A 134 -3.72 -0.85 -9.06
CA PRO A 134 -2.60 -1.46 -8.34
C PRO A 134 -1.33 -1.58 -9.18
N SER A 135 -1.45 -1.78 -10.49
CA SER A 135 -0.30 -1.77 -11.41
C SER A 135 0.38 -0.39 -11.45
N LYS A 136 -0.38 0.71 -11.34
CA LYS A 136 0.21 2.05 -11.23
C LYS A 136 0.89 2.26 -9.88
N ILE A 137 0.34 1.71 -8.80
CA ILE A 137 0.98 1.77 -7.48
C ILE A 137 2.31 1.02 -7.50
N LEU A 138 2.37 -0.13 -8.19
CA LEU A 138 3.60 -0.92 -8.35
C LEU A 138 4.74 -0.12 -9.01
N ASP A 139 4.42 0.78 -9.94
CA ASP A 139 5.42 1.66 -10.57
C ASP A 139 5.89 2.78 -9.63
N LEU A 140 5.10 3.12 -8.61
CA LEU A 140 5.35 4.15 -7.59
C LEU A 140 6.08 3.58 -6.37
N ARG A 141 7.19 2.88 -6.61
CA ARG A 141 8.05 2.35 -5.55
C ARG A 141 8.93 3.46 -4.98
N ILE A 142 9.11 3.51 -3.65
CA ILE A 142 10.14 4.36 -3.06
C ILE A 142 11.50 3.91 -3.61
N LYS A 143 12.15 4.77 -4.38
CA LYS A 143 13.54 4.55 -4.78
C LYS A 143 14.40 4.78 -3.55
N ASN A 144 15.03 3.73 -3.04
CA ASN A 144 16.12 3.88 -2.09
C ASN A 144 17.28 4.55 -2.85
N SER A 145 17.53 5.82 -2.57
CA SER A 145 18.75 6.53 -2.96
C SER A 145 19.94 6.03 -2.15
#